data_AF-A0A5R9II98-F1
#
_entry.id   AF-A0A5R9II98-F1
#
_cell.length_a   1.000
_cell.length_b   1.000
_cell.length_c   1.000
_cell.angle_alpha   90.00
_cell.angle_beta   90.00
_cell.angle_gamma   90.00
#
_symmetry.space_group_name_H-M   'P 1'
#
loop_
_entity.id
_entity.type
_entity.pdbx_description
1 polymer ?
#
loop_
_entity_poly.entity_id
_entity_poly.type
_entity_poly.pdbx_seq_one_letter_code
_entity_poly.pdbx_strand_id
1 'polypeptide(L)'
;MRKLLVYLALFSFNAVANPNQIKVEVDDCGPLARDELGVVFSLKPHGEGKSYFADGTANELCPKLTSAKYILGYEEDLCKNYKPRNEKECGAVKVFVIQQYIYK
;
A
#
# COMPACT_ATOMS: atom_id res chain seq x y z
N MET A 1 46.44 -36.49 8.83
CA MET A 1 45.47 -36.08 9.86
C MET A 1 44.91 -34.72 9.48
N ARG A 2 43.60 -34.68 9.19
CA ARG A 2 42.81 -33.54 8.65
C ARG A 2 42.88 -32.33 9.60
N LYS A 3 43.30 -31.18 9.11
CA LYS A 3 43.09 -29.90 9.81
C LYS A 3 41.76 -29.32 9.36
N LEU A 4 40.88 -29.10 10.34
CA LEU A 4 39.51 -28.63 10.23
C LEU A 4 39.42 -27.33 9.40
N LEU A 5 38.60 -27.38 8.36
CA LEU A 5 38.01 -26.22 7.71
C LEU A 5 37.05 -25.55 8.72
N VAL A 6 37.48 -24.41 9.27
CA VAL A 6 36.64 -23.59 10.14
C VAL A 6 35.61 -22.87 9.28
N TYR A 7 34.37 -23.25 9.51
CA TYR A 7 33.15 -22.65 9.01
C TYR A 7 33.11 -21.14 9.29
N LEU A 8 32.99 -20.34 8.23
CA LEU A 8 32.45 -18.99 8.33
C LEU A 8 31.45 -18.79 7.19
N ALA A 9 30.35 -19.53 7.29
CA ALA A 9 29.15 -19.28 6.51
C ALA A 9 28.55 -17.96 7.03
N LEU A 10 28.97 -16.86 6.40
CA LEU A 10 28.28 -15.58 6.45
C LEU A 10 26.88 -15.82 5.88
N PHE A 11 25.93 -16.13 6.77
CA PHE A 11 24.50 -16.07 6.48
C PHE A 11 24.15 -14.60 6.25
N SER A 12 24.37 -14.15 5.02
CA SER A 12 23.82 -12.91 4.49
C SER A 12 22.31 -13.11 4.40
N PHE A 13 21.61 -12.85 5.50
CA PHE A 13 20.16 -12.61 5.45
C PHE A 13 19.95 -11.34 4.63
N ASN A 14 19.82 -11.51 3.31
CA ASN A 14 19.23 -10.50 2.45
C ASN A 14 17.78 -10.35 2.92
N ALA A 15 17.52 -9.35 3.77
CA ALA A 15 16.18 -8.87 4.00
C ALA A 15 15.64 -8.44 2.63
N VAL A 16 14.70 -9.22 2.09
CA VAL A 16 13.98 -8.89 0.86
C VAL A 16 13.08 -7.71 1.20
N ALA A 17 13.64 -6.50 1.18
CA ALA A 17 12.86 -5.28 1.17
C ALA A 17 12.03 -5.31 -0.12
N ASN A 18 10.70 -5.27 0.00
CA ASN A 18 9.83 -5.22 -1.17
C ASN A 18 10.08 -3.87 -1.86
N PRO A 19 10.73 -3.84 -3.04
CA PRO A 19 11.26 -2.60 -3.63
C PRO A 19 10.18 -1.57 -3.97
N ASN A 20 8.91 -1.99 -3.96
CA ASN A 20 7.76 -1.15 -4.29
C ASN A 20 6.96 -0.71 -3.05
N GLN A 21 7.45 -1.02 -1.84
CA GLN A 21 6.77 -0.60 -0.62
C GLN A 21 6.97 0.90 -0.38
N ILE A 22 5.86 1.63 -0.34
CA ILE A 22 5.81 3.06 -0.09
C ILE A 22 5.17 3.36 1.26
N LYS A 23 5.66 4.43 1.88
CA LYS A 23 5.17 4.97 3.14
C LYS A 23 4.46 6.28 2.86
N VAL A 24 3.19 6.37 3.25
CA VAL A 24 2.36 7.55 2.99
C VAL A 24 1.61 7.97 4.25
N GLU A 25 1.30 9.26 4.35
CA GLU A 25 0.47 9.83 5.41
C GLU A 25 -0.88 10.21 4.79
N VAL A 26 -1.97 9.73 5.39
CA VAL A 26 -3.32 9.96 4.89
C VAL A 26 -3.83 11.29 5.42
N ASP A 27 -4.47 12.05 4.55
CA ASP A 27 -5.09 13.33 4.89
C ASP A 27 -6.59 13.18 5.11
N ASP A 28 -7.31 12.73 4.08
CA ASP A 28 -8.75 12.51 4.09
C ASP A 28 -9.12 11.12 3.57
N CYS A 29 -10.26 10.59 4.00
CA CYS A 29 -10.78 9.29 3.60
C CYS A 29 -12.30 9.33 3.50
N GLY A 30 -12.85 8.79 2.40
CA GLY A 30 -14.27 8.76 2.14
C GLY A 30 -14.75 7.47 1.48
N PRO A 31 -16.07 7.23 1.51
CA PRO A 31 -16.67 6.08 0.86
C PRO A 31 -16.62 6.21 -0.67
N LEU A 32 -16.40 5.07 -1.31
CA LEU A 32 -16.46 4.92 -2.76
C LEU A 32 -17.43 3.79 -3.10
N ALA A 33 -18.48 4.09 -3.87
CA ALA A 33 -19.41 3.06 -4.35
C ALA A 33 -18.85 2.41 -5.62
N ARG A 34 -17.95 1.43 -5.45
CA ARG A 34 -17.30 0.74 -6.58
C ARG A 34 -16.91 -0.71 -6.27
N ASP A 35 -17.84 -1.63 -6.41
CA ASP A 35 -17.63 -3.07 -6.21
C ASP A 35 -16.87 -3.34 -4.89
N GLU A 36 -15.69 -3.96 -4.97
CA GLU A 36 -14.80 -4.27 -3.85
C GLU A 36 -14.02 -3.04 -3.35
N LEU A 37 -13.79 -2.04 -4.23
CA LEU A 37 -13.13 -0.78 -3.89
C LEU A 37 -14.10 0.17 -3.19
N GLY A 38 -14.22 0.01 -1.86
CA GLY A 38 -15.15 0.75 -1.03
C GLY A 38 -14.63 2.10 -0.50
N VAL A 39 -13.36 2.44 -0.76
CA VAL A 39 -12.70 3.63 -0.18
C VAL A 39 -11.89 4.42 -1.20
N VAL A 40 -11.95 5.74 -1.07
CA VAL A 40 -11.01 6.68 -1.68
C VAL A 40 -10.35 7.52 -0.57
N PHE A 41 -9.04 7.73 -0.65
CA PHE A 41 -8.32 8.56 0.32
C PHE A 41 -7.26 9.42 -0.36
N SER A 42 -6.96 10.58 0.23
CA SER A 42 -5.94 11.52 -0.23
C SER A 42 -4.72 11.49 0.69
N LEU A 43 -3.56 11.90 0.16
CA LEU A 43 -2.33 11.97 0.93
C LEU A 43 -2.06 13.38 1.48
N LYS A 44 -1.24 13.44 2.54
CA LYS A 44 -0.61 14.68 2.98
C LYS A 44 0.67 14.99 2.19
N PRO A 45 0.99 16.28 1.99
CA PRO A 45 0.17 17.45 2.32
C PRO A 45 -1.09 17.56 1.44
N HIS A 46 -2.18 18.08 2.02
CA HIS A 46 -3.44 18.29 1.32
C HIS A 46 -3.21 19.10 0.03
N GLY A 47 -3.74 18.62 -1.10
CA GLY A 47 -3.67 19.33 -2.38
C GLY A 47 -2.57 18.87 -3.35
N GLU A 48 -1.78 17.85 -3.04
CA GLU A 48 -0.85 17.23 -4.02
C GLU A 48 -1.57 16.48 -5.16
N GLY A 49 -2.90 16.40 -5.12
CA GLY A 49 -3.72 15.79 -6.17
C GLY A 49 -3.62 14.26 -6.25
N LYS A 50 -2.88 13.62 -5.34
CA LYS A 50 -2.78 12.16 -5.26
C LYS A 50 -3.89 11.61 -4.37
N SER A 51 -4.74 10.79 -4.98
CA SER A 51 -5.75 10.00 -4.29
C SER A 51 -5.62 8.54 -4.70
N TYR A 52 -5.89 7.64 -3.76
CA TYR A 52 -5.84 6.21 -3.98
C TYR A 52 -7.16 5.57 -3.62
N PHE A 53 -7.39 4.43 -4.26
CA PHE A 53 -8.54 3.58 -3.99
C PHE A 53 -8.07 2.44 -3.11
N ALA A 54 -8.90 1.97 -2.18
CA ALA A 54 -8.58 0.82 -1.34
C ALA A 54 -9.74 -0.17 -1.33
N ASP A 55 -9.39 -1.45 -1.27
CA ASP A 55 -10.32 -2.56 -1.13
C ASP A 55 -10.76 -2.71 0.33
N GLY A 56 -12.07 -2.75 0.55
CA GLY A 56 -12.71 -2.81 1.86
C GLY A 56 -13.67 -1.65 2.12
N THR A 57 -14.42 -1.73 3.22
CA THR A 57 -15.46 -0.74 3.52
C THR A 57 -14.90 0.53 4.18
N ALA A 58 -15.49 1.68 3.86
CA ALA A 58 -15.11 2.96 4.48
C ALA A 58 -15.23 2.96 6.00
N ASN A 59 -16.27 2.31 6.54
CA ASN A 59 -16.47 2.20 7.98
C ASN A 59 -15.34 1.43 8.68
N GLU A 60 -14.71 0.49 7.99
CA GLU A 60 -13.59 -0.27 8.55
C GLU A 60 -12.25 0.43 8.32
N LEU A 61 -12.00 0.91 7.10
CA LEU A 61 -10.69 1.42 6.70
C LEU A 61 -10.47 2.86 7.11
N CYS A 62 -11.45 3.77 6.93
CA CYS A 62 -11.24 5.19 7.17
C CYS A 62 -10.83 5.51 8.61
N PRO A 63 -11.41 4.90 9.66
CA PRO A 63 -10.93 5.08 11.02
C PRO A 63 -9.47 4.64 11.19
N LYS A 64 -9.06 3.52 10.58
CA LYS A 64 -7.67 3.02 10.65
C LYS A 64 -6.70 3.94 9.89
N LEU A 65 -7.09 4.39 8.70
CA LEU A 65 -6.30 5.25 7.82
C LEU A 65 -6.03 6.62 8.44
N THR A 66 -7.08 7.25 8.97
CA THR A 66 -7.00 8.62 9.53
C THR A 66 -6.39 8.65 10.93
N SER A 67 -6.44 7.54 11.68
CA SER A 67 -5.79 7.44 13.00
C SER A 67 -4.32 7.01 12.94
N ALA A 68 -3.90 6.33 11.87
CA ALA A 68 -2.50 5.97 11.67
C ALA A 68 -1.64 7.21 11.41
N LYS A 69 -0.40 7.22 11.91
CA LYS A 69 0.57 8.25 11.54
C LYS A 69 1.03 8.05 10.09
N TYR A 70 1.23 6.79 9.71
CA TYR A 70 1.59 6.38 8.36
C TYR A 70 0.96 5.05 8.03
N ILE A 71 0.76 4.80 6.74
CA ILE A 71 0.50 3.46 6.21
C ILE A 71 1.65 3.03 5.30
N LEU A 72 1.93 1.74 5.34
CA LEU A 72 2.85 1.08 4.41
C LEU A 72 2.05 0.21 3.46
N GLY A 73 2.41 0.25 2.19
CA GLY A 73 1.76 -0.54 1.15
C GLY A 73 2.44 -0.36 -0.18
N TYR A 74 1.75 -0.68 -1.26
CA TYR A 74 2.25 -0.46 -2.61
C TYR A 74 1.10 -0.02 -3.53
N GLU A 75 1.46 0.63 -4.63
CA GLU A 75 0.51 1.00 -5.66
C GLU A 75 0.32 -0.16 -6.64
N GLU A 76 -0.92 -0.36 -7.03
CA GLU A 76 -1.31 -1.30 -8.06
C GLU A 76 -2.19 -0.59 -9.10
N ASP A 77 -2.02 -0.98 -10.35
CA ASP A 77 -2.91 -0.53 -11.40
C ASP A 77 -4.29 -1.14 -11.21
N LEU A 78 -5.33 -0.31 -11.29
CA LEU A 78 -6.71 -0.75 -11.17
C LEU A 78 -6.99 -1.98 -12.04
N CYS A 79 -6.53 -1.98 -13.28
CA CYS A 79 -6.88 -3.01 -14.26
C CYS A 79 -6.13 -4.34 -14.08
N LYS A 80 -5.25 -4.44 -13.09
CA LYS A 80 -4.56 -5.70 -12.76
C LYS A 80 -5.48 -6.69 -12.04
N ASN A 81 -6.26 -6.20 -11.06
CA ASN A 81 -7.14 -7.05 -10.23
C ASN A 81 -8.61 -6.60 -10.23
N TYR A 82 -8.93 -5.39 -10.72
CA TYR A 82 -10.27 -4.82 -10.65
C TYR A 82 -10.80 -4.44 -12.03
N LYS A 83 -12.13 -4.45 -12.15
CA LYS A 83 -12.80 -4.08 -13.39
C LYS A 83 -12.83 -2.55 -13.55
N PRO A 84 -12.25 -2.01 -14.64
CA PRO A 84 -12.42 -0.59 -14.95
C PRO A 84 -13.85 -0.30 -15.46
N ARG A 85 -14.32 0.92 -15.25
CA ARG A 85 -15.56 1.45 -15.87
C ARG A 85 -15.32 1.74 -17.35
N ASN A 86 -14.10 2.11 -17.71
CA ASN A 86 -13.64 2.29 -19.09
C ASN A 86 -12.11 2.16 -19.15
N GLU A 87 -11.56 1.90 -20.34
CA GLU A 87 -10.12 1.65 -20.53
C GLU A 87 -9.21 2.80 -20.10
N LYS A 88 -9.71 4.04 -20.04
CA LYS A 88 -8.91 5.21 -19.64
C LYS A 88 -8.61 5.23 -18.14
N GLU A 89 -9.31 4.44 -17.34
CA GLU A 89 -9.02 4.33 -15.91
C GLU A 89 -7.77 3.48 -15.65
N CYS A 90 -7.43 2.55 -16.55
CA CYS A 90 -6.19 1.80 -16.47
C CYS A 90 -5.00 2.77 -16.56
N GLY A 91 -4.04 2.65 -15.64
CA GLY A 91 -2.91 3.59 -15.56
C GLY A 91 -3.20 4.90 -14.81
N ALA A 92 -4.43 5.43 -14.92
CA ALA A 92 -4.82 6.70 -14.30
C ALA A 92 -5.28 6.54 -12.84
N VAL A 93 -6.03 5.48 -12.55
CA VAL A 93 -6.50 5.18 -11.19
C VAL A 93 -5.53 4.21 -10.53
N LYS A 94 -5.05 4.56 -9.35
CA LYS A 94 -4.16 3.72 -8.53
C LYS A 94 -4.91 3.16 -7.34
N VAL A 95 -4.83 1.84 -7.18
CA VAL A 95 -5.28 1.14 -5.98
C VAL A 95 -4.08 1.03 -5.05
N PHE A 96 -4.25 1.42 -3.79
CA PHE A 96 -3.21 1.28 -2.78
C PHE A 96 -3.50 0.05 -1.94
N VAL A 97 -2.61 -0.94 -2.03
CA VAL A 97 -2.72 -2.17 -1.24
C VAL A 97 -2.03 -1.95 0.10
N ILE A 98 -2.84 -1.80 1.15
CA ILE A 98 -2.37 -1.52 2.50
C ILE A 98 -1.81 -2.80 3.11
N GLN A 99 -0.55 -2.78 3.52
CA GLN A 99 0.11 -3.91 4.20
C GLN A 99 0.20 -3.70 5.71
N GLN A 100 0.39 -2.45 6.16
CA GLN A 100 0.58 -2.15 7.57
C GLN A 100 0.10 -0.74 7.93
N TYR A 101 -0.50 -0.62 9.12
CA TYR A 101 -0.81 0.64 9.78
C TYR A 101 0.24 0.92 10.86
N ILE A 102 0.82 2.11 10.86
CA ILE A 102 1.79 2.54 11.88
C ILE A 102 1.13 3.61 12.75
N TYR A 103 0.80 3.20 13.97
CA TYR A 103 0.29 4.09 15.02
C TYR A 103 1.45 4.73 15.79
N LYS A 104 1.18 5.86 16.46
CA LYS A 104 2.18 6.59 17.26
C LYS A 104 2.68 5.77 18.44
#